data_AF-A0A7X1LGC7-F1
#
_entry.id   AF-A0A7X1LGC7-F1
#
_cell.length_a   1.000
_cell.length_b   1.000
_cell.length_c   1.000
_cell.angle_alpha   90.00
_cell.angle_beta   90.00
_cell.angle_gamma   90.00
#
_symmetry.space_group_name_H-M   'P 1'
#
loop_
_entity.id
_entity.type
_entity.pdbx_description
1 polymer ?
#
loop_
_entity_poly.entity_id
_entity_poly.type
_entity_poly.pdbx_seq_one_letter_code
_entity_poly.pdbx_strand_id
1 'polypeptide(L)'
;MQIIGTEIIESPEASGSFVVEFHGDGGERVSVQMAQTESGALTRDNALGKAQVLLLQASRFDMTDAEEKEDAETGQEPSEAVESLRQEQQEKSMQRGGSALEEGLEDTYPASDPVSATYTSTIAGDRKH
;
A
#
# COMPACT_ATOMS: atom_id res chain seq x y z
N MET A 1 -8.19 29.45 -9.98
CA MET A 1 -7.10 29.95 -9.12
C MET A 1 -5.77 29.63 -9.76
N GLN A 2 -4.95 30.65 -10.05
CA GLN A 2 -3.54 30.48 -10.42
C GLN A 2 -2.67 30.93 -9.23
N ILE A 3 -1.73 30.10 -8.80
CA ILE A 3 -0.82 30.45 -7.69
C ILE A 3 0.20 31.49 -8.19
N ILE A 4 0.23 32.65 -7.53
CA ILE A 4 1.16 33.75 -7.80
C ILE A 4 2.25 33.90 -6.73
N GLY A 5 2.10 33.25 -5.58
CA GLY A 5 3.07 33.30 -4.49
C GLY A 5 2.91 32.16 -3.49
N THR A 6 4.04 31.77 -2.90
CA THR A 6 4.09 30.77 -1.82
C THR A 6 4.96 31.27 -0.67
N GLU A 7 4.46 31.18 0.55
CA GLU A 7 5.20 31.52 1.77
C GLU A 7 5.25 30.32 2.72
N ILE A 8 6.41 30.13 3.37
CA ILE A 8 6.61 29.05 4.34
C ILE A 8 6.97 29.70 5.67
N ILE A 9 6.10 29.50 6.66
CA ILE A 9 6.21 30.06 8.00
C ILE A 9 6.42 28.89 8.97
N GLU A 10 7.51 28.95 9.73
CA GLU A 10 7.75 28.03 10.84
C GLU A 10 7.02 28.57 12.08
N SER A 11 6.14 27.77 12.67
CA SER A 11 5.40 28.21 13.85
C SER A 11 6.20 27.93 15.13
N PRO A 12 6.40 28.95 16.00
CA PRO A 12 7.14 28.78 17.24
C PRO A 12 6.34 28.09 18.36
N GLU A 13 5.01 28.02 18.25
CA GLU A 13 4.13 27.52 19.34
C GLU A 13 4.16 26.00 19.50
N ALA A 14 4.36 25.26 18.41
CA ALA A 14 4.50 23.80 18.44
C ALA A 14 5.78 23.45 17.69
N SER A 15 6.79 23.03 18.45
CA SER A 15 8.09 22.57 17.93
C SER A 15 7.89 21.61 16.76
N GLY A 16 8.20 22.07 15.55
CA GLY A 16 8.11 21.27 14.32
C GLY A 16 6.83 21.41 13.49
N SER A 17 5.99 22.42 13.74
CA SER A 17 4.84 22.74 12.86
C SER A 17 5.19 23.82 11.81
N PHE A 18 4.70 23.62 10.59
CA PHE A 18 4.91 24.53 9.46
C PHE A 18 3.57 24.93 8.87
N VAL A 19 3.48 26.19 8.46
CA VAL A 19 2.37 26.74 7.69
C VAL A 19 2.88 27.09 6.30
N VAL A 20 2.22 26.57 5.28
CA VAL A 20 2.50 26.93 3.88
C VAL A 20 1.30 27.69 3.36
N GLU A 21 1.53 28.90 2.85
CA GLU A 21 0.48 29.76 2.33
C GLU A 21 0.62 29.93 0.82
N PHE A 22 -0.48 29.67 0.12
CA PHE A 22 -0.59 29.82 -1.31
C PHE A 22 -1.48 31.03 -1.61
N HIS A 23 -0.96 31.97 -2.40
CA HIS A 23 -1.68 33.17 -2.84
C HIS A 23 -2.13 33.00 -4.29
N GLY A 24 -3.43 33.15 -4.52
CA GLY A 24 -4.07 33.15 -5.82
C GLY A 24 -4.04 34.53 -6.48
N ASP A 25 -4.11 34.54 -7.80
CA ASP A 25 -4.26 35.73 -8.64
C ASP A 25 -5.57 36.48 -8.40
N GLY A 26 -6.63 35.78 -8.00
CA GLY A 26 -7.93 36.35 -7.64
C GLY A 26 -8.03 36.88 -6.20
N GLY A 27 -6.92 36.89 -5.46
CA GLY A 27 -6.89 37.27 -4.04
C GLY A 27 -7.26 36.14 -3.09
N GLU A 28 -7.47 34.91 -3.59
CA GLU A 28 -7.68 33.73 -2.75
C GLU A 28 -6.40 33.40 -1.97
N ARG A 29 -6.55 32.92 -0.73
CA ARG A 29 -5.44 32.50 0.12
C ARG A 29 -5.75 31.13 0.72
N VAL A 30 -4.86 30.17 0.49
CA VAL A 30 -4.96 28.82 1.05
C VAL A 30 -3.83 28.63 2.05
N SER A 31 -4.18 28.43 3.32
CA SER A 31 -3.21 28.13 4.37
C SER A 31 -3.27 26.65 4.72
N VAL A 32 -2.13 25.98 4.59
CA VAL A 32 -1.98 24.56 4.94
C VAL A 32 -1.10 24.48 6.18
N GLN A 33 -1.73 24.18 7.32
CA GLN A 33 -1.03 23.96 8.58
C GLN A 33 -0.71 22.48 8.74
N MET A 34 0.57 22.17 8.98
CA MET A 34 1.07 20.81 9.16
C MET A 34 1.78 20.69 10.50
N ALA A 35 1.39 19.70 11.29
CA ALA A 35 2.12 19.32 12.49
C ALA A 35 3.21 18.29 12.17
N GLN A 36 4.26 18.25 12.99
CA GLN A 36 5.23 17.18 12.94
C GLN A 36 4.53 15.84 13.23
N THR A 37 4.51 14.93 12.26
CA THR A 37 3.99 13.56 12.41
C THR A 37 5.15 12.57 12.53
N GLU A 38 4.89 11.40 13.12
CA GLU A 38 5.88 10.32 13.27
C GLU A 38 6.48 9.83 11.93
N SER A 39 5.75 10.00 10.81
CA SER A 39 6.13 9.55 9.47
C SER A 39 7.25 10.36 8.79
N GLY A 40 7.95 11.23 9.51
CA GLY A 40 9.19 11.86 9.07
C GLY A 40 9.27 13.34 9.36
N ALA A 41 10.49 13.81 9.65
CA ALA A 41 10.79 15.19 10.00
C ALA A 41 10.17 16.16 8.98
N LEU A 42 9.39 17.12 9.47
CA LEU A 42 8.90 18.26 8.71
C LEU A 42 10.00 19.34 8.78
N THR A 43 10.50 19.74 7.61
CA THR A 43 11.55 20.76 7.46
C THR A 43 11.10 21.77 6.41
N ARG A 44 11.76 22.93 6.35
CA ARG A 44 11.45 23.96 5.36
C ARG A 44 11.55 23.44 3.91
N ASP A 45 12.50 22.55 3.64
CA ASP A 45 12.74 21.99 2.30
C ASP A 45 11.63 21.02 1.85
N ASN A 46 10.99 20.31 2.79
CA ASN A 46 9.95 19.33 2.47
C ASN A 46 8.53 19.80 2.78
N ALA A 47 8.37 20.93 3.49
CA ALA A 47 7.08 21.49 3.86
C ALA A 47 6.23 21.80 2.63
N LEU A 48 6.79 22.43 1.60
CA LEU A 48 6.04 22.77 0.39
C LEU A 48 5.51 21.51 -0.34
N GLY A 49 6.34 20.49 -0.49
CA GLY A 49 5.92 19.23 -1.11
C GLY A 49 4.83 18.52 -0.29
N LYS A 50 4.99 18.45 1.03
CA LYS A 50 3.98 17.85 1.92
C LYS A 50 2.66 18.63 1.91
N ALA A 51 2.71 19.96 1.87
CA ALA A 51 1.51 20.80 1.78
C ALA A 51 0.73 20.56 0.48
N GLN A 52 1.42 20.39 -0.66
CA GLN A 52 0.78 20.06 -1.93
C GLN A 52 0.09 18.69 -1.89
N VAL A 53 0.73 17.69 -1.29
CA VAL A 53 0.13 16.36 -1.11
C VAL A 53 -1.11 16.42 -0.24
N LEU A 54 -1.05 17.14 0.88
CA LEU A 54 -2.21 17.32 1.76
C LEU A 54 -3.35 18.04 1.06
N LEU A 55 -3.05 19.05 0.24
CA LEU A 55 -4.08 19.76 -0.54
C LEU A 55 -4.73 18.84 -1.59
N LEU A 56 -3.94 17.99 -2.26
CA LEU A 56 -4.46 16.98 -3.21
C LEU A 56 -5.28 15.89 -2.51
N GLN A 57 -4.92 15.53 -1.27
CA GLN A 57 -5.72 14.62 -0.47
C GLN A 57 -7.02 15.28 -0.03
N ALA A 58 -6.95 16.52 0.47
CA ALA A 58 -8.11 17.35 0.84
C ALA A 58 -9.14 17.43 -0.30
N SER A 59 -8.68 17.65 -1.55
CA SER A 59 -9.58 17.74 -2.70
C SER A 59 -10.32 16.43 -3.03
N ARG A 60 -9.88 15.29 -2.51
CA ARG A 60 -10.54 13.99 -2.69
C ARG A 60 -11.58 13.69 -1.61
N PHE A 61 -11.54 14.39 -0.47
CA PHE A 61 -12.48 14.13 0.63
C PHE A 61 -13.92 14.59 0.34
N ASP A 62 -14.12 15.55 -0.58
CA ASP A 62 -15.45 16.01 -0.99
C ASP A 62 -16.15 15.07 -1.99
N MET A 63 -15.46 14.01 -2.46
CA MET A 63 -16.01 13.05 -3.42
C MET A 63 -16.73 11.86 -2.76
N THR A 64 -16.93 11.84 -1.44
CA THR A 64 -17.53 10.67 -0.74
C THR A 64 -19.04 10.74 -0.56
N ASP A 65 -19.68 11.90 -0.79
CA ASP A 65 -21.16 12.02 -0.72
C ASP A 65 -21.83 12.06 -2.10
N ALA A 66 -21.05 12.11 -3.18
CA ALA A 66 -21.55 12.08 -4.55
C ALA A 66 -21.01 10.84 -5.27
N GLU A 67 -21.80 9.77 -5.19
CA GLU A 67 -21.91 8.73 -6.20
C GLU A 67 -20.79 7.67 -6.23
N GLU A 68 -21.08 6.56 -5.54
CA GLU A 68 -20.84 5.23 -6.10
C GLU A 68 -21.57 5.12 -7.46
N LYS A 69 -20.95 5.64 -8.53
CA LYS A 69 -21.18 5.28 -9.94
C LYS A 69 -20.24 6.07 -10.86
N GLU A 70 -19.23 5.35 -11.34
CA GLU A 70 -18.66 5.41 -12.69
C GLU A 70 -17.85 6.67 -13.14
N ASP A 71 -16.61 6.34 -13.49
CA ASP A 71 -15.84 6.85 -14.63
C ASP A 71 -15.12 8.21 -14.57
N ALA A 72 -13.80 8.10 -14.39
CA ALA A 72 -12.85 8.47 -15.44
C ALA A 72 -13.18 9.69 -16.32
N GLU A 73 -13.11 10.90 -15.78
CA GLU A 73 -13.00 12.13 -16.61
C GLU A 73 -11.93 13.10 -16.08
N THR A 74 -10.69 12.64 -16.04
CA THR A 74 -9.57 13.49 -16.45
C THR A 74 -9.01 12.84 -17.70
N GLY A 75 -9.21 13.48 -18.86
CA GLY A 75 -8.79 13.01 -20.18
C GLY A 75 -7.27 12.97 -20.39
N GLN A 76 -6.54 12.41 -19.42
CA GLN A 76 -5.19 11.94 -19.60
C GLN A 76 -5.32 10.47 -19.97
N GLU A 77 -5.12 10.17 -21.25
CA GLU A 77 -4.79 8.83 -21.70
C GLU A 77 -3.77 8.24 -20.71
N PRO A 78 -3.98 7.00 -20.21
CA PRO A 78 -3.03 6.39 -19.29
C PRO A 78 -1.65 6.42 -19.93
N SER A 79 -0.68 7.02 -19.26
CA SER A 79 0.69 7.09 -19.77
C SER A 79 1.20 5.68 -20.07
N GLU A 80 2.05 5.52 -21.11
CA GLU A 80 2.64 4.23 -21.51
C GLU A 80 3.27 3.46 -20.34
N ALA A 81 3.80 4.18 -19.34
CA ALA A 81 4.34 3.61 -18.12
C ALA A 81 3.28 2.94 -17.22
N VAL A 82 2.07 3.51 -17.17
CA VAL A 82 0.93 2.97 -16.41
C VAL A 82 0.39 1.72 -17.09
N GLU A 83 0.30 1.72 -18.42
CA GLU A 83 -0.09 0.52 -19.18
C GLU A 83 0.94 -0.61 -19.01
N SER A 84 2.23 -0.29 -19.11
CA SER A 84 3.32 -1.27 -18.90
C SER A 84 3.28 -1.87 -17.49
N LEU A 85 3.09 -1.04 -16.45
CA LEU A 85 2.99 -1.51 -15.07
C LEU A 85 1.78 -2.43 -14.87
N ARG A 86 0.64 -2.09 -15.47
CA ARG A 86 -0.59 -2.88 -15.38
C ARG A 86 -0.42 -4.23 -16.10
N GLN A 87 0.20 -4.22 -17.28
CA GLN A 87 0.49 -5.42 -18.05
C GLN A 87 1.44 -6.34 -17.27
N GLU A 88 2.54 -5.82 -16.71
CA GLU A 88 3.50 -6.61 -15.92
C GLU A 88 2.84 -7.21 -14.66
N GLN A 89 1.99 -6.45 -13.97
CA GLN A 89 1.24 -6.96 -12.81
C GLN A 89 0.27 -8.06 -13.20
N GLN A 90 -0.41 -7.92 -14.34
CA GLN A 90 -1.37 -8.90 -14.82
C GLN A 90 -0.66 -10.18 -15.27
N GLU A 91 0.46 -10.07 -15.97
CA GLU A 91 1.34 -11.20 -16.29
C GLU A 91 1.84 -11.89 -15.03
N LYS A 92 2.37 -11.14 -14.05
CA LYS A 92 2.78 -11.70 -12.75
C LYS A 92 1.65 -12.40 -12.02
N SER A 93 0.42 -11.88 -12.10
CA SER A 93 -0.75 -12.51 -11.49
C SER A 93 -1.14 -13.81 -12.19
N MET A 94 -1.05 -13.87 -13.52
CA MET A 94 -1.30 -15.07 -14.30
C MET A 94 -0.19 -16.12 -14.12
N GLN A 95 1.07 -15.69 -14.03
CA GLN A 95 2.23 -16.55 -13.78
C GLN A 95 2.29 -17.02 -12.32
N ARG A 96 1.70 -16.27 -11.38
CA ARG A 96 1.45 -16.68 -9.99
C ARG A 96 0.06 -17.29 -9.80
N GLY A 97 -0.61 -17.66 -10.89
CA GLY A 97 -1.91 -18.32 -10.86
C GLY A 97 -1.76 -19.77 -10.40
N GLY A 98 -1.79 -19.98 -9.08
CA GLY A 98 -2.19 -21.23 -8.41
C GLY A 98 -1.35 -22.49 -8.61
N SER A 99 -1.04 -22.89 -9.84
CA SER A 99 -0.59 -24.25 -10.17
C SER A 99 0.81 -24.57 -9.64
N ALA A 100 1.77 -23.66 -9.71
CA ALA A 100 3.15 -23.94 -9.26
C ALA A 100 3.27 -23.99 -7.72
N LEU A 101 2.43 -23.25 -7.00
CA LEU A 101 2.37 -23.28 -5.53
C LEU A 101 1.60 -24.52 -5.05
N GLU A 102 0.54 -24.88 -5.76
CA GLU A 102 -0.29 -26.06 -5.47
C GLU A 102 0.45 -27.37 -5.80
N GLU A 103 1.15 -27.44 -6.93
CA GLU A 103 2.04 -28.55 -7.32
C GLU A 103 3.15 -28.78 -6.27
N GLY A 104 3.74 -27.70 -5.73
CA GLY A 104 4.73 -27.80 -4.65
C GLY A 104 4.14 -28.25 -3.29
N LEU A 105 2.86 -27.95 -3.02
CA LEU A 105 2.16 -28.44 -1.83
C LEU A 105 1.79 -29.92 -1.96
N GLU A 106 1.41 -30.37 -3.16
CA GLU A 106 1.08 -31.78 -3.45
C GLU A 106 2.32 -32.70 -3.33
N ASP A 107 3.49 -32.23 -3.74
CA ASP A 107 4.76 -32.96 -3.60
C ASP A 107 5.28 -33.04 -2.14
N THR A 108 4.68 -32.29 -1.22
CA THR A 108 5.04 -32.27 0.22
C THR A 108 4.28 -33.32 1.05
N TYR A 109 3.51 -34.21 0.41
CA TYR A 109 2.97 -35.42 1.06
C TYR A 109 3.64 -36.72 0.61
N PRO A 110 4.92 -36.97 0.97
CA PRO A 110 5.58 -38.24 0.72
C PRO A 110 5.31 -39.32 1.79
N ALA A 111 4.40 -39.14 2.75
CA ALA A 111 4.10 -40.16 3.75
C ALA A 111 2.64 -40.14 4.21
N SER A 112 1.78 -40.88 3.53
CA SER A 112 0.82 -41.71 4.25
C SER A 112 1.63 -42.46 5.30
N ASP A 113 1.53 -42.05 6.57
CA ASP A 113 2.25 -42.67 7.70
C ASP A 113 2.24 -44.19 7.50
N PRO A 114 3.41 -44.87 7.51
CA PRO A 114 3.48 -46.28 7.13
C PRO A 114 2.41 -47.07 7.87
N VAL A 115 1.69 -47.92 7.14
CA VAL A 115 0.63 -48.79 7.69
C VAL A 115 1.21 -49.49 8.92
N SER A 116 0.67 -49.18 10.10
CA SER A 116 1.11 -49.78 11.36
C SER A 116 1.03 -51.30 11.25
N ALA A 117 2.17 -51.96 11.14
CA ALA A 117 2.24 -53.40 11.08
C ALA A 117 2.03 -53.97 12.50
N THR A 118 0.81 -54.43 12.79
CA THR A 118 0.54 -55.24 13.99
C THR A 118 1.17 -56.61 13.81
N TYR A 119 2.39 -56.81 14.30
CA TYR A 119 2.98 -58.14 14.44
C TYR A 119 2.46 -58.79 15.74
N THR A 120 1.58 -59.78 15.60
CA THR A 120 1.30 -60.74 16.69
C THR A 120 2.39 -61.81 16.68
N SER A 121 3.23 -61.84 17.72
CA SER A 121 4.25 -62.88 17.88
C SER A 121 3.79 -63.88 18.94
N THR A 122 3.23 -65.00 18.50
CA THR A 122 3.13 -66.21 19.31
C THR A 122 4.50 -66.89 19.35
N ILE A 123 5.12 -66.99 20.53
CA ILE A 123 6.19 -67.96 20.77
C ILE A 123 5.72 -68.95 21.83
N ALA A 124 5.49 -70.16 21.35
CA ALA A 124 5.41 -71.36 22.15
C ALA A 124 6.82 -71.95 22.31
N GLY A 125 7.16 -72.34 23.55
CA GLY A 125 8.34 -73.14 23.91
C GLY A 125 9.65 -72.33 24.01
N ASP A 126 10.59 -72.59 24.92
CA ASP A 126 10.91 -73.86 25.57
C ASP A 126 12.07 -73.68 26.60
N ARG A 127 12.03 -74.53 27.66
CA ARG A 127 13.13 -75.14 28.44
C ARG A 127 13.93 -74.42 29.56
N LYS A 128 13.99 -75.17 30.68
CA LYS A 128 15.07 -75.41 31.69
C LYS A 128 15.27 -74.44 32.87
N HIS A 129 15.02 -74.94 34.08
CA HIS A 129 16.04 -75.32 35.06
C HIS A 129 15.55 -76.49 35.93
#